data_AF-A0A9P9WCV5-F1
#
_entry.id   AF-A0A9P9WCV5-F1
#
_cell.length_a   1.000
_cell.length_b   1.000
_cell.length_c   1.000
_cell.angle_alpha   90.00
_cell.angle_beta   90.00
_cell.angle_gamma   90.00
#
_symmetry.space_group_name_H-M   'P 1'
#
loop_
_entity.id
_entity.type
_entity.pdbx_description
1 polymer ?
#
loop_
_entity_poly.entity_id
_entity_poly.type
_entity_poly.pdbx_seq_one_letter_code
_entity_poly.pdbx_strand_id
1 'polypeptide(L)'
;MGHGSPLDFPQVWQRPSFEDLIACLRKLQVEPPVWNPNTPRRVILENQYNAARSRKEIAAYLASVIKSDLRWIKDDEQKEALWDEASRRFSERCGRAGMGEITRRWPFASEAYLSFELIVREPPITGDALGHKTWGSSYFLAQLLDQIAAKSLSHLLAPELGPPSNVLELGSGTGLCGMAAAAIWGTHVYLSDLPNIVPNLAHNIEKNRETIKALGGNVDAGSLTWGGSDEDDDDEMFAQKNQFKIVLIADALYDDDHPALLASAVRDHLMHSDDARVVMMTPFRDDITRKLFAQFRETLASGERPLVCLEEHSLTGMDDWGEDEEPSEIECWWGVFGSAPKK
;
A
#
# COMPACT_ATOMS: atom_id res chain seq x y z
N MET A 1 -19.70 -11.95 -3.15
CA MET A 1 -20.65 -13.08 -3.25
C MET A 1 -21.33 -13.22 -1.90
N GLY A 2 -22.66 -13.27 -1.87
CA GLY A 2 -23.39 -13.41 -0.60
C GLY A 2 -23.13 -14.79 -0.01
N HIS A 3 -22.40 -14.85 1.11
CA HIS A 3 -22.46 -16.04 1.96
C HIS A 3 -23.93 -16.20 2.39
N GLY A 4 -24.45 -17.43 2.42
CA GLY A 4 -25.80 -17.71 2.92
C GLY A 4 -26.01 -17.14 4.33
N SER A 5 -27.27 -17.10 4.80
CA SER A 5 -27.54 -16.62 6.15
C SER A 5 -26.71 -17.42 7.16
N PRO A 6 -26.11 -16.82 8.20
CA PRO A 6 -25.37 -17.58 9.22
C PRO A 6 -26.21 -18.64 9.95
N LEU A 7 -27.54 -18.53 9.84
CA LEU A 7 -28.49 -19.54 10.30
C LEU A 7 -28.47 -20.83 9.46
N ASP A 8 -27.97 -20.77 8.23
CA ASP A 8 -27.86 -21.90 7.30
C ASP A 8 -26.53 -22.67 7.46
N PHE A 9 -25.61 -22.16 8.28
CA PHE A 9 -24.33 -22.83 8.53
C PHE A 9 -24.51 -24.04 9.47
N PRO A 10 -23.64 -25.06 9.38
CA PRO A 10 -23.65 -26.19 10.32
C PRO A 10 -23.47 -25.67 11.75
N GLN A 11 -24.48 -25.86 12.59
CA GLN A 11 -24.47 -25.32 13.95
C GLN A 11 -23.81 -26.31 14.90
N VAL A 12 -22.96 -25.83 15.81
CA VAL A 12 -22.26 -26.65 16.83
C VAL A 12 -23.22 -27.57 17.59
N TRP A 13 -24.42 -27.10 17.94
CA TRP A 13 -25.42 -27.89 18.66
C TRP A 13 -26.02 -29.05 17.85
N GLN A 14 -25.92 -29.01 16.51
CA GLN A 14 -26.34 -30.08 15.61
C GLN A 14 -25.31 -31.21 15.50
N ARG A 15 -24.09 -31.01 16.03
CA ARG A 15 -22.97 -31.97 15.97
C ARG A 15 -22.60 -32.37 14.52
N PRO A 16 -22.29 -31.41 13.64
CA PRO A 16 -21.98 -31.68 12.23
C PRO A 16 -20.70 -32.51 12.06
N SER A 17 -20.52 -33.17 10.93
CA SER A 17 -19.26 -33.89 10.66
C SER A 17 -18.08 -32.91 10.57
N PHE A 18 -16.85 -33.42 10.73
CA PHE A 18 -15.63 -32.65 10.50
C PHE A 18 -15.64 -32.02 9.10
N GLU A 19 -15.97 -32.82 8.08
CA GLU A 19 -15.99 -32.40 6.67
C GLU A 19 -16.97 -31.25 6.41
N ASP A 20 -18.17 -31.32 6.99
CA ASP A 20 -19.17 -30.27 6.81
C ASP A 20 -18.73 -28.95 7.46
N LEU A 21 -18.17 -29.04 8.67
CA LEU A 21 -17.77 -27.87 9.43
C LEU A 21 -16.53 -27.21 8.81
N ILE A 22 -15.49 -27.98 8.46
CA ILE A 22 -14.28 -27.43 7.83
C ILE A 22 -14.58 -26.85 6.44
N ALA A 23 -15.45 -27.49 5.66
CA ALA A 23 -15.88 -26.96 4.37
C ALA A 23 -16.67 -25.66 4.52
N CYS A 24 -17.50 -25.54 5.56
CA CYS A 24 -18.19 -24.28 5.86
C CYS A 24 -17.19 -23.19 6.27
N LEU A 25 -16.29 -23.45 7.22
CA LEU A 25 -15.30 -22.49 7.70
C LEU A 25 -14.41 -21.98 6.55
N ARG A 26 -13.92 -22.87 5.68
CA ARG A 26 -13.12 -22.48 4.50
C ARG A 26 -13.87 -21.55 3.54
N LYS A 27 -15.19 -21.72 3.41
CA LYS A 27 -16.04 -20.82 2.59
C LYS A 27 -16.23 -19.45 3.22
N LEU A 28 -15.91 -19.27 4.50
CA LEU A 28 -15.98 -17.98 5.20
C LEU A 28 -14.68 -17.17 5.06
N GLN A 29 -13.74 -17.59 4.21
CA GLN A 29 -12.58 -16.77 3.85
C GLN A 29 -13.02 -15.38 3.38
N VAL A 30 -12.40 -14.35 3.94
CA VAL A 30 -12.51 -12.98 3.43
C VAL A 30 -11.23 -12.64 2.70
N GLU A 31 -11.36 -12.31 1.42
CA GLU A 31 -10.25 -11.69 0.69
C GLU A 31 -10.07 -10.26 1.21
N PRO A 32 -8.83 -9.83 1.51
CA PRO A 32 -8.60 -8.48 1.97
C PRO A 32 -9.06 -7.45 0.93
N PRO A 33 -9.61 -6.30 1.35
CA PRO A 33 -10.13 -5.32 0.42
C PRO A 33 -9.01 -4.76 -0.48
N VAL A 34 -9.34 -4.69 -1.77
CA VAL A 34 -8.60 -3.93 -2.77
C VAL A 34 -9.43 -2.69 -3.06
N TRP A 35 -8.89 -1.53 -2.78
CA TRP A 35 -9.58 -0.27 -3.03
C TRP A 35 -9.75 -0.07 -4.53
N ASN A 36 -10.90 0.40 -4.98
CA ASN A 36 -11.10 0.79 -6.38
C ASN A 36 -11.60 2.25 -6.40
N PRO A 37 -10.75 3.21 -6.83
CA PRO A 37 -11.10 4.62 -6.83
C PRO A 37 -12.28 4.96 -7.76
N ASN A 38 -12.62 4.09 -8.72
CA ASN A 38 -13.73 4.29 -9.65
C ASN A 38 -15.07 3.76 -9.11
N THR A 39 -15.13 3.22 -7.89
CA THR A 39 -16.37 2.66 -7.34
C THR A 39 -17.34 3.79 -6.96
N PRO A 40 -18.59 3.80 -7.49
CA PRO A 40 -19.55 4.86 -7.17
C PRO A 40 -19.91 4.91 -5.68
N ARG A 41 -19.95 6.11 -5.09
CA ARG A 41 -20.24 6.37 -3.67
C ARG A 41 -21.46 5.60 -3.11
N ARG A 42 -22.56 5.57 -3.88
CA ARG A 42 -23.79 4.86 -3.49
C ARG A 42 -23.56 3.35 -3.31
N VAL A 43 -22.80 2.75 -4.21
CA VAL A 43 -22.46 1.31 -4.17
C VAL A 43 -21.58 1.02 -2.96
N ILE A 44 -20.67 1.93 -2.61
CA ILE A 44 -19.80 1.78 -1.44
C ILE A 44 -20.62 1.76 -0.14
N LEU A 45 -21.52 2.74 0.06
CA LEU A 45 -22.36 2.84 1.26
C LEU A 45 -23.32 1.65 1.40
N GLU A 46 -23.96 1.23 0.30
CA GLU A 46 -24.85 0.05 0.29
C GLU A 46 -24.08 -1.25 0.59
N ASN A 47 -22.86 -1.39 0.07
CA ASN A 47 -21.99 -2.54 0.37
C ASN A 47 -21.50 -2.52 1.83
N GLN A 48 -21.13 -1.35 2.37
CA GLN A 48 -20.66 -1.20 3.75
C GLN A 48 -21.73 -1.65 4.76
N TYR A 49 -22.96 -1.16 4.63
CA TYR A 49 -24.06 -1.50 5.52
C TYR A 49 -24.38 -3.01 5.51
N ASN A 50 -24.49 -3.59 4.31
CA ASN A 50 -24.78 -5.02 4.15
C ASN A 50 -23.62 -5.89 4.64
N ALA A 51 -22.37 -5.47 4.40
CA ALA A 51 -21.18 -6.16 4.87
C ALA A 51 -21.04 -6.08 6.40
N ALA A 52 -21.31 -4.95 7.03
CA ALA A 52 -21.22 -4.79 8.49
C ALA A 52 -22.18 -5.73 9.24
N ARG A 53 -23.43 -5.82 8.79
CA ARG A 53 -24.42 -6.74 9.38
C ARG A 53 -24.01 -8.20 9.24
N SER A 54 -23.62 -8.60 8.03
CA SER A 54 -23.16 -9.97 7.77
C SER A 54 -21.86 -10.30 8.55
N ARG A 55 -20.92 -9.35 8.64
CA ARG A 55 -19.66 -9.51 9.40
C ARG A 55 -19.93 -9.85 10.87
N LYS A 56 -20.83 -9.12 11.54
CA LYS A 56 -21.16 -9.36 12.96
C LYS A 56 -21.80 -10.72 13.20
N GLU A 57 -22.74 -11.12 12.35
CA GLU A 57 -23.43 -12.42 12.46
C GLU A 57 -22.45 -13.59 12.20
N ILE A 58 -21.56 -13.45 11.20
CA ILE A 58 -20.52 -14.46 10.91
C ILE A 58 -19.49 -14.52 12.05
N ALA A 59 -19.05 -13.38 12.59
CA ALA A 59 -18.12 -13.34 13.72
C ALA A 59 -18.70 -14.05 14.95
N ALA A 60 -20.00 -13.86 15.22
CA ALA A 60 -20.69 -14.58 16.30
C ALA A 60 -20.72 -16.10 16.06
N TYR A 61 -20.96 -16.53 14.81
CA TYR A 61 -20.88 -17.95 14.44
C TYR A 61 -19.48 -18.53 14.64
N LEU A 62 -18.44 -17.88 14.12
CA LEU A 62 -17.04 -18.31 14.26
C LEU A 62 -16.64 -18.41 15.74
N ALA A 63 -17.00 -17.40 16.55
CA ALA A 63 -16.78 -17.43 18.00
C ALA A 63 -17.50 -18.60 18.69
N SER A 64 -18.66 -19.03 18.19
CA SER A 64 -19.36 -20.21 18.72
C SER A 64 -18.63 -21.51 18.46
N VAL A 65 -17.95 -21.63 17.31
CA VAL A 65 -17.10 -22.79 16.96
C VAL A 65 -15.85 -22.80 17.84
N ILE A 66 -15.17 -21.66 17.96
CA ILE A 66 -13.95 -21.51 18.78
C ILE A 66 -14.22 -21.83 20.26
N LYS A 67 -15.37 -21.41 20.79
CA LYS A 67 -15.77 -21.68 22.19
C LYS A 67 -16.22 -23.12 22.44
N SER A 68 -16.45 -23.93 21.40
CA SER A 68 -16.94 -25.29 21.57
C SER A 68 -15.80 -26.26 21.85
N ASP A 69 -16.00 -27.14 22.83
CA ASP A 69 -15.12 -28.30 23.08
C ASP A 69 -15.15 -29.35 21.93
N LEU A 70 -16.04 -29.19 20.93
CA LEU A 70 -16.21 -30.11 19.79
C LEU A 70 -16.32 -31.60 20.18
N ARG A 71 -16.95 -31.91 21.32
CA ARG A 71 -16.93 -33.24 21.98
C ARG A 71 -17.39 -34.43 21.12
N TRP A 72 -18.10 -34.18 20.02
CA TRP A 72 -18.57 -35.22 19.12
C TRP A 72 -17.54 -35.60 18.04
N ILE A 73 -16.53 -34.75 17.79
CA ILE A 73 -15.35 -35.07 17.00
C ILE A 73 -14.36 -35.81 17.92
N LYS A 74 -13.92 -37.00 17.50
CA LYS A 74 -13.07 -37.87 18.35
C LYS A 74 -11.58 -37.64 18.15
N ASP A 75 -11.20 -37.25 16.94
CA ASP A 75 -9.82 -37.00 16.55
C ASP A 75 -9.42 -35.60 17.01
N ASP A 76 -8.35 -35.51 17.80
CA ASP A 76 -7.86 -34.24 18.34
C ASP A 76 -7.19 -33.39 17.24
N GLU A 77 -6.54 -33.99 16.24
CA GLU A 77 -5.97 -33.24 15.11
C GLU A 77 -7.09 -32.54 14.30
N GLN A 78 -8.24 -33.21 14.16
CA GLN A 78 -9.41 -32.62 13.51
C GLN A 78 -10.00 -31.45 14.30
N LYS A 79 -9.96 -31.49 15.64
CA LYS A 79 -10.41 -30.38 16.48
C LYS A 79 -9.50 -29.18 16.33
N GLU A 80 -8.18 -29.39 16.42
CA GLU A 80 -7.19 -28.33 16.23
C GLU A 80 -7.36 -27.67 14.86
N ALA A 81 -7.50 -28.45 13.79
CA ALA A 81 -7.74 -27.92 12.45
C ALA A 81 -9.02 -27.06 12.35
N LEU A 82 -10.08 -27.42 13.07
CA LEU A 82 -11.33 -26.63 13.11
C LEU A 82 -11.16 -25.34 13.92
N TRP A 83 -10.49 -25.38 15.07
CA TRP A 83 -10.22 -24.20 15.89
C TRP A 83 -9.29 -23.23 15.20
N ASP A 84 -8.22 -23.72 14.55
CA ASP A 84 -7.29 -22.93 13.75
C ASP A 84 -8.00 -22.25 12.59
N GLU A 85 -8.79 -23.01 11.83
CA GLU A 85 -9.52 -22.45 10.69
C GLU A 85 -10.55 -21.41 11.14
N ALA A 86 -11.32 -21.68 12.20
CA ALA A 86 -12.30 -20.74 12.73
C ALA A 86 -11.63 -19.47 13.29
N SER A 87 -10.53 -19.61 14.01
CA SER A 87 -9.75 -18.49 14.55
C SER A 87 -9.14 -17.64 13.43
N ARG A 88 -8.63 -18.29 12.38
CA ARG A 88 -8.15 -17.61 11.17
C ARG A 88 -9.26 -16.77 10.52
N ARG A 89 -10.43 -17.36 10.27
CA ARG A 89 -11.57 -16.62 9.69
C ARG A 89 -12.10 -15.53 10.60
N PHE A 90 -11.97 -15.70 11.90
CA PHE A 90 -12.34 -14.67 12.87
C PHE A 90 -11.35 -13.49 12.80
N SER A 91 -10.05 -13.78 12.78
CA SER A 91 -9.00 -12.76 12.67
C SER A 91 -9.06 -11.96 11.37
N GLU A 92 -9.44 -12.58 10.24
CA GLU A 92 -9.69 -11.90 8.95
C GLU A 92 -10.78 -10.82 9.00
N ARG A 93 -11.57 -10.80 10.07
CA ARG A 93 -12.67 -9.84 10.27
C ARG A 93 -12.35 -8.83 11.37
N CYS A 94 -11.17 -8.93 11.99
CA CYS A 94 -10.66 -7.89 12.87
C CYS A 94 -10.09 -6.73 12.04
N GLY A 95 -9.96 -5.54 12.63
CA GLY A 95 -9.20 -4.45 12.04
C GLY A 95 -7.75 -4.85 11.74
N ARG A 96 -7.03 -4.07 10.91
CA ARG A 96 -5.71 -4.46 10.38
C ARG A 96 -4.67 -4.80 11.45
N ALA A 97 -4.74 -4.19 12.63
CA ALA A 97 -3.88 -4.49 13.78
C ALA A 97 -4.15 -5.87 14.42
N GLY A 98 -5.37 -6.39 14.30
CA GLY A 98 -5.75 -7.73 14.76
C GLY A 98 -5.70 -8.81 13.68
N MET A 99 -5.53 -8.42 12.40
CA MET A 99 -5.31 -9.35 11.30
C MET A 99 -3.88 -9.86 11.30
N GLY A 100 -3.73 -11.16 11.00
CA GLY A 100 -2.43 -11.75 10.71
C GLY A 100 -1.83 -11.26 9.39
N GLU A 101 -0.88 -12.02 8.87
CA GLU A 101 -0.34 -11.78 7.54
C GLU A 101 -1.45 -11.86 6.48
N ILE A 102 -1.44 -10.91 5.55
CA ILE A 102 -2.32 -10.91 4.39
C ILE A 102 -1.51 -10.81 3.11
N THR A 103 -2.07 -11.33 2.01
CA THR A 103 -1.56 -11.11 0.66
C THR A 103 -2.67 -10.49 -0.17
N ARG A 104 -2.37 -9.36 -0.82
CA ARG A 104 -3.30 -8.64 -1.69
C ARG A 104 -2.87 -8.70 -3.14
N ARG A 105 -3.86 -8.67 -4.01
CA ARG A 105 -3.74 -8.71 -5.47
C ARG A 105 -4.23 -7.39 -6.04
N TRP A 106 -3.33 -6.62 -6.63
CA TRP A 106 -3.59 -5.25 -7.09
C TRP A 106 -3.65 -5.23 -8.62
N PRO A 107 -4.86 -5.14 -9.21
CA PRO A 107 -5.01 -5.11 -10.65
C PRO A 107 -4.66 -3.73 -11.21
N PHE A 108 -3.91 -3.71 -12.31
CA PHE A 108 -3.59 -2.51 -13.08
C PHE A 108 -4.07 -2.72 -14.52
N ALA A 109 -4.92 -1.81 -14.98
CA ALA A 109 -5.45 -1.83 -16.33
C ALA A 109 -5.70 -0.40 -16.81
N SER A 110 -5.13 -0.06 -17.95
CA SER A 110 -5.36 1.20 -18.66
C SER A 110 -5.28 0.92 -20.16
N GLU A 111 -5.77 1.85 -20.99
CA GLU A 111 -5.53 1.82 -22.43
C GLU A 111 -4.05 2.07 -22.77
N ALA A 112 -3.29 2.67 -21.84
CA ALA A 112 -1.90 3.05 -22.03
C ALA A 112 -0.88 1.91 -21.88
N TYR A 113 -1.24 0.80 -21.22
CA TYR A 113 -0.32 -0.31 -20.93
C TYR A 113 -1.03 -1.66 -20.86
N LEU A 114 -0.28 -2.76 -21.02
CA LEU A 114 -0.83 -4.12 -20.91
C LEU A 114 -1.31 -4.38 -19.48
N SER A 115 -2.53 -4.91 -19.32
CA SER A 115 -3.06 -5.20 -17.99
C SER A 115 -2.20 -6.22 -17.23
N PHE A 116 -1.98 -5.96 -15.95
CA PHE A 116 -1.18 -6.82 -15.07
C PHE A 116 -1.72 -6.76 -13.63
N GLU A 117 -1.13 -7.55 -12.75
CA GLU A 117 -1.45 -7.56 -11.34
C GLU A 117 -0.16 -7.63 -10.52
N LEU A 118 -0.12 -6.90 -9.40
CA LEU A 118 0.94 -7.01 -8.40
C LEU A 118 0.42 -7.77 -7.17
N ILE A 119 1.20 -8.73 -6.70
CA ILE A 119 0.89 -9.54 -5.53
C ILE A 119 1.76 -9.04 -4.37
N VAL A 120 1.14 -8.47 -3.35
CA VAL A 120 1.81 -7.80 -2.25
C VAL A 120 1.50 -8.51 -0.94
N ARG A 121 2.53 -8.98 -0.25
CA ARG A 121 2.47 -9.50 1.11
C ARG A 121 2.58 -8.37 2.11
N GLU A 122 1.73 -8.44 3.13
CA GLU A 122 1.69 -7.52 4.25
C GLU A 122 1.74 -8.30 5.57
N PRO A 123 2.90 -8.27 6.25
CA PRO A 123 3.03 -8.86 7.58
C PRO A 123 2.03 -8.27 8.59
N PRO A 124 1.82 -8.92 9.75
CA PRO A 124 1.10 -8.31 10.86
C PRO A 124 1.72 -6.97 11.24
N ILE A 125 0.88 -6.00 11.63
CA ILE A 125 1.35 -4.73 12.18
C ILE A 125 1.70 -4.98 13.65
N THR A 126 2.99 -4.98 13.97
CA THR A 126 3.50 -5.15 15.33
C THR A 126 4.40 -3.98 15.70
N GLY A 127 4.11 -3.29 16.82
CA GLY A 127 4.86 -2.10 17.23
C GLY A 127 4.82 -1.02 16.14
N ASP A 128 5.99 -0.46 15.82
CA ASP A 128 6.14 0.68 14.89
C ASP A 128 6.24 0.26 13.41
N ALA A 129 5.87 -0.98 13.06
CA ALA A 129 6.01 -1.53 11.72
C ALA A 129 4.91 -1.07 10.74
N LEU A 130 4.59 0.23 10.72
CA LEU A 130 3.58 0.82 9.84
C LEU A 130 3.91 0.63 8.35
N GLY A 131 5.21 0.51 8.01
CA GLY A 131 5.69 0.22 6.65
C GLY A 131 5.28 -1.18 6.13
N HIS A 132 4.79 -2.08 6.98
CA HIS A 132 4.28 -3.39 6.54
C HIS A 132 2.86 -3.34 5.98
N LYS A 133 2.15 -2.22 6.11
CA LYS A 133 0.81 -2.01 5.57
C LYS A 133 0.89 -1.30 4.23
N THR A 134 0.13 -1.79 3.24
CA THR A 134 -0.08 -0.98 2.03
C THR A 134 -1.17 0.03 2.29
N TRP A 135 -0.85 1.32 2.14
CA TRP A 135 -1.79 2.43 2.34
C TRP A 135 -2.58 2.75 1.08
N GLY A 136 -3.82 3.24 1.22
CA GLY A 136 -4.71 3.53 0.08
C GLY A 136 -4.12 4.54 -0.90
N SER A 137 -3.48 5.58 -0.37
CA SER A 137 -2.66 6.57 -1.06
C SER A 137 -1.60 5.96 -2.00
N SER A 138 -0.90 4.89 -1.59
CA SER A 138 0.07 4.19 -2.44
C SER A 138 -0.61 3.63 -3.69
N TYR A 139 -1.75 2.98 -3.52
CA TYR A 139 -2.51 2.46 -4.66
C TYR A 139 -3.14 3.57 -5.51
N PHE A 140 -3.65 4.64 -4.90
CA PHE A 140 -4.23 5.76 -5.65
C PHE A 140 -3.18 6.48 -6.50
N LEU A 141 -1.98 6.70 -5.96
CA LEU A 141 -0.89 7.24 -6.76
C LEU A 141 -0.54 6.27 -7.89
N ALA A 142 -0.46 4.97 -7.59
CA ALA A 142 -0.16 3.94 -8.58
C ALA A 142 -1.15 3.91 -9.77
N GLN A 143 -2.43 4.18 -9.51
CA GLN A 143 -3.48 4.27 -10.54
C GLN A 143 -3.39 5.53 -11.42
N LEU A 144 -2.60 6.53 -11.03
CA LEU A 144 -2.40 7.78 -11.77
C LEU A 144 -1.10 7.82 -12.57
N LEU A 145 -0.23 6.82 -12.41
CA LEU A 145 1.15 6.85 -12.93
C LEU A 145 1.22 6.99 -14.46
N ASP A 146 0.27 6.42 -15.21
CA ASP A 146 0.21 6.57 -16.67
C ASP A 146 -0.16 7.99 -17.10
N GLN A 147 -1.13 8.60 -16.41
CA GLN A 147 -1.53 9.98 -16.66
C GLN A 147 -0.41 10.98 -16.29
N ILE A 148 0.26 10.73 -15.16
CA ILE A 148 1.41 11.53 -14.71
C ILE A 148 2.58 11.39 -15.71
N ALA A 149 2.83 10.18 -16.21
CA ALA A 149 3.83 9.96 -17.25
C ALA A 149 3.52 10.71 -18.54
N ALA A 150 2.27 10.62 -19.03
CA ALA A 150 1.87 11.25 -20.29
C ALA A 150 1.84 12.79 -20.22
N LYS A 151 1.62 13.36 -19.04
CA LYS A 151 1.54 14.82 -18.83
C LYS A 151 2.84 15.34 -18.23
N SER A 152 2.97 15.22 -16.92
CA SER A 152 3.94 15.92 -16.09
C SER A 152 5.37 15.40 -16.22
N LEU A 153 5.55 14.16 -16.71
CA LEU A 153 6.85 13.50 -16.88
C LEU A 153 7.14 13.09 -18.33
N SER A 154 6.40 13.59 -19.31
CA SER A 154 6.57 13.20 -20.72
C SER A 154 7.98 13.47 -21.23
N HIS A 155 8.61 14.56 -20.76
CA HIS A 155 10.00 14.93 -21.05
C HIS A 155 11.06 14.06 -20.34
N LEU A 156 10.66 13.13 -19.47
CA LEU A 156 11.55 12.20 -18.77
C LEU A 156 11.31 10.74 -19.13
N LEU A 157 10.09 10.39 -19.56
CA LEU A 157 9.62 9.02 -19.74
C LEU A 157 9.16 8.71 -21.17
N ALA A 158 9.14 9.67 -22.10
CA ALA A 158 8.80 9.37 -23.49
C ALA A 158 9.80 8.36 -24.11
N PRO A 159 9.33 7.32 -24.83
CA PRO A 159 10.18 6.25 -25.37
C PRO A 159 11.31 6.73 -26.30
N GLU A 160 11.14 7.90 -26.91
CA GLU A 160 12.06 8.51 -27.86
C GLU A 160 13.22 9.31 -27.24
N LEU A 161 13.26 9.43 -25.90
CA LEU A 161 14.25 10.24 -25.18
C LEU A 161 15.55 9.50 -24.81
N GLY A 162 15.68 8.22 -25.16
CA GLY A 162 16.86 7.41 -24.85
C GLY A 162 16.66 6.53 -23.61
N PRO A 163 17.72 6.20 -22.86
CA PRO A 163 17.63 5.25 -21.76
C PRO A 163 16.68 5.76 -20.67
N PRO A 164 15.90 4.85 -20.03
CA PRO A 164 14.92 5.24 -19.01
C PRO A 164 15.54 6.01 -17.86
N SER A 165 14.81 6.99 -17.32
CA SER A 165 15.24 7.76 -16.16
C SER A 165 15.20 6.91 -14.90
N ASN A 166 16.30 6.91 -14.12
CA ASN A 166 16.32 6.27 -12.80
C ASN A 166 15.32 6.97 -11.85
N VAL A 167 14.50 6.16 -11.19
CA VAL A 167 13.46 6.58 -10.26
C VAL A 167 13.80 6.07 -8.87
N LEU A 168 13.57 6.89 -7.84
CA LEU A 168 13.63 6.48 -6.44
C LEU A 168 12.23 6.59 -5.82
N GLU A 169 11.80 5.61 -5.04
CA GLU A 169 10.68 5.77 -4.10
C GLU A 169 11.22 5.90 -2.66
N LEU A 170 10.83 6.97 -1.97
CA LEU A 170 11.17 7.21 -0.57
C LEU A 170 10.02 6.73 0.32
N GLY A 171 10.31 5.84 1.27
CA GLY A 171 9.29 5.29 2.19
C GLY A 171 8.34 4.34 1.46
N SER A 172 8.92 3.33 0.83
CA SER A 172 8.21 2.44 -0.11
C SER A 172 7.19 1.52 0.59
N GLY A 173 7.36 1.27 1.89
CA GLY A 173 6.57 0.36 2.69
C GLY A 173 6.55 -1.04 2.07
N THR A 174 5.41 -1.43 1.52
CA THR A 174 5.23 -2.72 0.85
C THR A 174 5.73 -2.74 -0.60
N GLY A 175 6.04 -1.56 -1.17
CA GLY A 175 6.59 -1.37 -2.51
C GLY A 175 5.55 -1.27 -3.63
N LEU A 176 4.25 -1.20 -3.32
CA LEU A 176 3.19 -1.24 -4.34
C LEU A 176 3.34 -0.14 -5.39
N CYS A 177 3.51 1.12 -4.98
CA CYS A 177 3.55 2.26 -5.88
C CYS A 177 4.79 2.25 -6.77
N GLY A 178 5.99 2.05 -6.22
CA GLY A 178 7.22 1.98 -7.01
C GLY A 178 7.32 0.75 -7.91
N MET A 179 6.81 -0.42 -7.50
CA MET A 179 6.70 -1.59 -8.40
C MET A 179 5.73 -1.32 -9.55
N ALA A 180 4.60 -0.64 -9.29
CA ALA A 180 3.67 -0.23 -10.34
C ALA A 180 4.33 0.79 -11.28
N ALA A 181 5.12 1.74 -10.76
CA ALA A 181 5.89 2.68 -11.57
C ALA A 181 6.90 1.98 -12.48
N ALA A 182 7.62 0.97 -11.99
CA ALA A 182 8.54 0.20 -12.82
C ALA A 182 7.83 -0.51 -13.96
N ALA A 183 6.68 -1.13 -13.67
CA ALA A 183 5.87 -1.84 -14.65
C ALA A 183 5.20 -0.90 -15.67
N ILE A 184 4.62 0.21 -15.23
CA ILE A 184 3.87 1.14 -16.08
C ILE A 184 4.79 2.01 -16.93
N TRP A 185 5.91 2.46 -16.36
CA TRP A 185 6.87 3.33 -17.07
C TRP A 185 7.95 2.55 -17.82
N GLY A 186 8.05 1.23 -17.62
CA GLY A 186 9.08 0.41 -18.24
C GLY A 186 10.50 0.91 -17.89
N THR A 187 10.70 1.30 -16.62
CA THR A 187 11.95 1.90 -16.14
C THR A 187 12.51 1.15 -14.94
N HIS A 188 13.74 1.49 -14.55
CA HIS A 188 14.33 1.03 -13.30
C HIS A 188 13.90 1.94 -12.15
N VAL A 189 13.25 1.35 -11.14
CA VAL A 189 12.86 2.00 -9.89
C VAL A 189 13.62 1.40 -8.72
N TYR A 190 14.21 2.25 -7.90
CA TYR A 190 14.85 1.88 -6.64
C TYR A 190 13.87 2.17 -5.50
N LEU A 191 13.57 1.15 -4.70
CA LEU A 191 12.67 1.27 -3.55
C LEU A 191 13.49 1.39 -2.29
N SER A 192 13.19 2.40 -1.48
CA SER A 192 13.90 2.65 -0.24
C SER A 192 12.94 2.69 0.96
N ASP A 193 13.40 2.14 2.08
CA ASP A 193 12.71 2.18 3.38
C ASP A 193 13.70 1.87 4.52
N LEU A 194 13.23 1.81 5.76
CA LEU A 194 14.04 1.46 6.92
C LEU A 194 14.51 -0.02 6.88
N PRO A 195 15.66 -0.36 7.49
CA PRO A 195 16.22 -1.72 7.46
C PRO A 195 15.25 -2.83 7.88
N ASN A 196 14.32 -2.55 8.80
CA ASN A 196 13.32 -3.52 9.25
C ASN A 196 12.18 -3.77 8.24
N ILE A 197 11.97 -2.87 7.27
CA ILE A 197 10.93 -2.97 6.24
C ILE A 197 11.47 -3.64 4.97
N VAL A 198 12.76 -3.43 4.66
CA VAL A 198 13.43 -3.96 3.45
C VAL A 198 13.25 -5.47 3.24
N PRO A 199 13.28 -6.36 4.25
CA PRO A 199 13.06 -7.79 4.04
C PRO A 199 11.69 -8.11 3.42
N ASN A 200 10.62 -7.44 3.85
CA ASN A 200 9.30 -7.64 3.25
C ASN A 200 9.20 -6.99 1.86
N LEU A 201 9.82 -5.83 1.69
CA LEU A 201 9.91 -5.13 0.41
C LEU A 201 10.60 -6.01 -0.65
N ALA A 202 11.74 -6.62 -0.32
CA ALA A 202 12.48 -7.56 -1.17
C ALA A 202 11.64 -8.81 -1.51
N HIS A 203 10.91 -9.35 -0.55
CA HIS A 203 9.97 -10.46 -0.79
C HIS A 203 8.90 -10.07 -1.83
N ASN A 204 8.32 -8.88 -1.70
CA ASN A 204 7.31 -8.38 -2.63
C ASN A 204 7.89 -8.13 -4.03
N ILE A 205 9.11 -7.59 -4.13
CA ILE A 205 9.80 -7.42 -5.42
C ILE A 205 9.99 -8.77 -6.11
N GLU A 206 10.53 -9.77 -5.40
CA GLU A 206 10.81 -11.07 -5.99
C GLU A 206 9.52 -11.75 -6.48
N LYS A 207 8.41 -11.57 -5.74
CA LYS A 207 7.11 -12.10 -6.14
C LYS A 207 6.61 -11.54 -7.47
N ASN A 208 7.03 -10.32 -7.82
CA ASN A 208 6.54 -9.57 -8.99
C ASN A 208 7.62 -9.35 -10.07
N ARG A 209 8.85 -9.81 -9.86
CA ARG A 209 10.02 -9.53 -10.72
C ARG A 209 9.77 -9.89 -12.18
N GLU A 210 9.24 -11.09 -12.43
CA GLU A 210 8.97 -11.55 -13.80
C GLU A 210 7.85 -10.74 -14.47
N THR A 211 6.80 -10.36 -13.74
CA THR A 211 5.72 -9.50 -14.25
C THR A 211 6.27 -8.13 -14.66
N ILE A 212 7.07 -7.51 -13.80
CA ILE A 212 7.64 -6.18 -14.04
C ILE A 212 8.62 -6.23 -15.22
N LYS A 213 9.48 -7.26 -15.27
CA LYS A 213 10.44 -7.46 -16.36
C LYS A 213 9.75 -7.69 -17.71
N ALA A 214 8.64 -8.41 -17.74
CA ALA A 214 7.85 -8.61 -18.96
C ALA A 214 7.26 -7.30 -19.52
N LEU A 215 7.11 -6.28 -18.66
CA LEU A 215 6.65 -4.93 -19.00
C LEU A 215 7.81 -3.95 -19.24
N GLY A 216 9.06 -4.44 -19.24
CA GLY A 216 10.25 -3.63 -19.50
C GLY A 216 10.81 -2.87 -18.30
N GLY A 217 10.24 -3.07 -17.11
CA GLY A 217 10.75 -2.46 -15.87
C GLY A 217 11.82 -3.29 -15.17
N ASN A 218 12.49 -2.66 -14.20
CA ASN A 218 13.29 -3.36 -13.18
C ASN A 218 13.07 -2.72 -11.82
N VAL A 219 13.25 -3.50 -10.76
CA VAL A 219 13.16 -3.01 -9.38
C VAL A 219 14.24 -3.63 -8.52
N ASP A 220 14.91 -2.76 -7.76
CA ASP A 220 15.83 -3.11 -6.69
C ASP A 220 15.43 -2.35 -5.42
N ALA A 221 15.78 -2.89 -4.25
CA ALA A 221 15.49 -2.26 -2.96
C ALA A 221 16.70 -2.27 -2.04
N GLY A 222 16.78 -1.26 -1.18
CA GLY A 222 17.79 -1.14 -0.14
C GLY A 222 17.28 -0.33 1.03
N SER A 223 18.03 -0.34 2.13
CA SER A 223 17.78 0.50 3.29
C SER A 223 18.20 1.94 3.05
N LEU A 224 17.37 2.89 3.48
CA LEU A 224 17.67 4.31 3.48
C LEU A 224 16.99 5.01 4.65
N THR A 225 17.79 5.53 5.57
CA THR A 225 17.34 6.31 6.72
C THR A 225 17.37 7.80 6.37
N TRP A 226 16.22 8.47 6.44
CA TRP A 226 16.16 9.90 6.15
C TRP A 226 16.88 10.69 7.24
N GLY A 227 17.80 11.57 6.83
CA GLY A 227 18.64 12.31 7.78
C GLY A 227 19.63 11.42 8.56
N GLY A 228 19.88 10.20 8.05
CA GLY A 228 20.79 9.25 8.65
C GLY A 228 22.23 9.75 8.75
N SER A 229 22.98 9.08 9.61
CA SER A 229 24.41 9.28 9.88
C SER A 229 25.22 8.09 9.37
N ASP A 230 26.55 8.17 9.44
CA ASP A 230 27.44 7.07 9.05
C ASP A 230 27.25 5.79 9.92
N GLU A 231 26.44 5.87 10.99
CA GLU A 231 26.11 4.74 11.88
C GLU A 231 24.87 3.96 11.42
N ASP A 232 24.08 4.50 10.48
CA ASP A 232 22.89 3.83 9.95
C ASP A 232 23.26 2.76 8.92
N ASP A 233 22.51 1.65 8.92
CA ASP A 233 22.72 0.51 8.02
C ASP A 233 22.07 0.77 6.66
N ASP A 234 22.49 1.85 6.00
CA ASP A 234 21.99 2.29 4.68
C ASP A 234 22.74 1.58 3.54
N ASP A 235 22.01 1.24 2.47
CA ASP A 235 22.57 0.48 1.35
C ASP A 235 23.47 1.35 0.45
N GLU A 236 24.59 0.77 -0.02
CA GLU A 236 25.57 1.46 -0.89
C GLU A 236 24.94 2.03 -2.16
N MET A 237 23.82 1.46 -2.65
CA MET A 237 23.12 1.98 -3.82
C MET A 237 22.61 3.41 -3.65
N PHE A 238 22.41 3.86 -2.40
CA PHE A 238 21.96 5.22 -2.09
C PHE A 238 23.09 6.15 -1.65
N ALA A 239 24.33 5.66 -1.52
CA ALA A 239 25.48 6.48 -1.10
C ALA A 239 25.78 7.63 -2.07
N GLN A 240 25.52 7.43 -3.37
CA GLN A 240 25.65 8.50 -4.35
C GLN A 240 24.46 9.47 -4.28
N LYS A 241 24.76 10.72 -3.91
CA LYS A 241 23.78 11.82 -3.92
C LYS A 241 23.43 12.27 -5.34
N ASN A 242 22.22 12.82 -5.49
CA ASN A 242 21.72 13.51 -6.69
C ASN A 242 21.69 12.64 -7.97
N GLN A 243 21.34 11.36 -7.84
CA GLN A 243 21.39 10.40 -8.95
C GLN A 243 20.03 10.14 -9.63
N PHE A 244 18.90 10.56 -9.04
CA PHE A 244 17.56 10.22 -9.54
C PHE A 244 16.86 11.40 -10.20
N LYS A 245 16.33 11.23 -11.41
CA LYS A 245 15.55 12.28 -12.07
C LYS A 245 14.11 12.37 -11.57
N ILE A 246 13.59 11.28 -11.03
CA ILE A 246 12.23 11.20 -10.48
C ILE A 246 12.34 10.64 -9.07
N VAL A 247 11.70 11.32 -8.11
CA VAL A 247 11.48 10.82 -6.75
C VAL A 247 9.97 10.63 -6.55
N LEU A 248 9.55 9.43 -6.14
CA LEU A 248 8.20 9.07 -5.77
C LEU A 248 8.04 9.08 -4.24
N ILE A 249 6.90 9.56 -3.77
CA ILE A 249 6.56 9.61 -2.35
C ILE A 249 5.06 9.31 -2.20
N ALA A 250 4.72 8.27 -1.43
CA ALA A 250 3.33 7.97 -1.10
C ALA A 250 3.16 7.82 0.42
N ASP A 251 2.38 8.70 1.05
CA ASP A 251 1.99 8.59 2.47
C ASP A 251 3.15 8.66 3.49
N ALA A 252 4.15 9.50 3.22
CA ALA A 252 5.34 9.59 4.04
C ALA A 252 5.23 10.53 5.28
N LEU A 253 4.12 11.26 5.44
CA LEU A 253 3.99 12.34 6.43
C LEU A 253 3.00 11.98 7.55
N TYR A 254 3.52 11.47 8.66
CA TYR A 254 2.72 11.09 9.83
C TYR A 254 3.39 11.37 11.19
N ASP A 255 4.63 11.89 11.18
CA ASP A 255 5.38 12.30 12.36
C ASP A 255 5.88 13.74 12.22
N ASP A 256 6.06 14.45 13.34
CA ASP A 256 6.46 15.86 13.40
C ASP A 256 7.87 16.10 12.81
N ASP A 257 8.76 15.11 12.81
CA ASP A 257 10.11 15.22 12.23
C ASP A 257 10.13 14.96 10.71
N HIS A 258 9.12 14.27 10.17
CA HIS A 258 9.09 13.84 8.77
C HIS A 258 9.16 14.98 7.75
N PRO A 259 8.52 16.15 7.94
CA PRO A 259 8.64 17.25 6.99
C PRO A 259 10.08 17.66 6.69
N ALA A 260 10.93 17.74 7.73
CA ALA A 260 12.33 18.12 7.58
C ALA A 260 13.17 16.98 7.03
N LEU A 261 13.01 15.76 7.57
CA LEU A 261 13.75 14.57 7.16
C LEU A 261 13.47 14.19 5.70
N LEU A 262 12.21 14.15 5.30
CA LEU A 262 11.80 13.83 3.92
C LEU A 262 12.30 14.89 2.94
N ALA A 263 12.21 16.18 3.30
CA ALA A 263 12.75 17.25 2.45
C ALA A 263 14.27 17.16 2.31
N SER A 264 14.99 16.69 3.34
CA SER A 264 16.43 16.40 3.23
C SER A 264 16.69 15.23 2.29
N ALA A 265 15.99 14.11 2.45
CA ALA A 265 16.13 12.94 1.58
C ALA A 265 15.84 13.27 0.10
N VAL A 266 14.80 14.06 -0.17
CA VAL A 266 14.52 14.57 -1.52
C VAL A 266 15.72 15.36 -2.07
N ARG A 267 16.32 16.26 -1.28
CA ARG A 267 17.47 17.05 -1.73
C ARG A 267 18.74 16.24 -1.91
N ASP A 268 18.94 15.20 -1.11
CA ASP A 268 20.12 14.35 -1.19
C ASP A 268 20.08 13.43 -2.41
N HIS A 269 18.88 13.06 -2.89
CA HIS A 269 18.73 12.06 -3.94
C HIS A 269 18.24 12.60 -5.29
N LEU A 270 17.49 13.70 -5.31
CA LEU A 270 17.00 14.30 -6.55
C LEU A 270 18.16 14.93 -7.35
N MET A 271 18.29 14.54 -8.60
CA MET A 271 19.30 15.05 -9.53
C MET A 271 19.18 16.56 -9.69
N HIS A 272 20.33 17.24 -9.73
CA HIS A 272 20.41 18.67 -10.03
C HIS A 272 20.17 18.94 -11.52
N SER A 273 18.91 18.94 -11.91
CA SER A 273 18.46 19.26 -13.27
C SER A 273 17.14 20.03 -13.20
N ASP A 274 16.96 20.97 -14.14
CA ASP A 274 15.69 21.69 -14.31
C ASP A 274 14.54 20.74 -14.68
N ASP A 275 14.87 19.56 -15.21
CA ASP A 275 13.91 18.55 -15.64
C ASP A 275 13.53 17.57 -14.53
N ALA A 276 14.26 17.51 -13.41
CA ALA A 276 14.01 16.57 -12.33
C ALA A 276 12.69 16.86 -11.61
N ARG A 277 11.99 15.82 -11.18
CA ARG A 277 10.64 15.91 -10.60
C ARG A 277 10.51 15.09 -9.33
N VAL A 278 9.72 15.61 -8.39
CA VAL A 278 9.19 14.83 -7.27
C VAL A 278 7.70 14.65 -7.50
N VAL A 279 7.22 13.42 -7.45
CA VAL A 279 5.79 13.10 -7.51
C VAL A 279 5.38 12.59 -6.14
N MET A 280 4.41 13.24 -5.52
CA MET A 280 4.00 12.95 -4.16
C MET A 280 2.49 12.82 -4.04
N MET A 281 2.04 11.87 -3.22
CA MET A 281 0.67 11.80 -2.72
C MET A 281 0.66 11.80 -1.19
N THR A 282 -0.19 12.63 -0.60
CA THR A 282 -0.43 12.73 0.84
C THR A 282 -1.94 12.65 1.13
N PRO A 283 -2.39 11.68 1.92
CA PRO A 283 -3.74 11.68 2.45
C PRO A 283 -3.91 12.72 3.57
N PHE A 284 -4.90 13.60 3.42
CA PHE A 284 -5.29 14.56 4.44
C PHE A 284 -6.35 13.95 5.35
N ARG A 285 -5.87 13.14 6.29
CA ARG A 285 -6.72 12.43 7.27
C ARG A 285 -7.30 13.38 8.32
N ASP A 286 -6.55 14.43 8.66
CA ASP A 286 -6.86 15.39 9.73
C ASP A 286 -6.07 16.70 9.55
N ASP A 287 -6.22 17.62 10.50
CA ASP A 287 -5.47 18.88 10.51
C ASP A 287 -3.96 18.68 10.75
N ILE A 288 -3.56 17.56 11.36
CA ILE A 288 -2.16 17.23 11.63
C ILE A 288 -1.44 16.90 10.32
N THR A 289 -1.96 15.95 9.56
CA THR A 289 -1.42 15.57 8.22
C THR A 289 -1.37 16.77 7.27
N ARG A 290 -2.37 17.66 7.31
CA ARG A 290 -2.35 18.93 6.55
C ARG A 290 -1.22 19.86 7.01
N LYS A 291 -1.00 20.00 8.32
CA LYS A 291 0.09 20.80 8.89
C LYS A 291 1.46 20.24 8.52
N LEU A 292 1.66 18.92 8.63
CA LEU A 292 2.91 18.25 8.24
C LEU A 292 3.22 18.49 6.75
N PHE A 293 2.21 18.35 5.89
CA PHE A 293 2.35 18.65 4.47
C PHE A 293 2.70 20.13 4.20
N ALA A 294 2.07 21.07 4.90
CA ALA A 294 2.37 22.49 4.75
C ALA A 294 3.84 22.80 5.14
N GLN A 295 4.32 22.22 6.25
CA GLN A 295 5.71 22.34 6.69
C GLN A 295 6.69 21.73 5.68
N PHE A 296 6.36 20.57 5.11
CA PHE A 296 7.17 19.93 4.07
C PHE A 296 7.26 20.81 2.81
N ARG A 297 6.12 21.35 2.35
CA ARG A 297 6.05 22.23 1.18
C ARG A 297 6.85 23.52 1.39
N GLU A 298 6.76 24.14 2.57
CA GLU A 298 7.56 25.31 2.93
C GLU A 298 9.06 24.96 2.97
N THR A 299 9.39 23.82 3.58
CA THR A 299 10.77 23.35 3.66
C THR A 299 11.34 23.14 2.26
N LEU A 300 10.65 22.44 1.35
CA LEU A 300 11.09 22.25 -0.05
C LEU A 300 11.25 23.55 -0.83
N ALA A 301 10.39 24.54 -0.59
CA ALA A 301 10.44 25.84 -1.26
C ALA A 301 11.57 26.75 -0.75
N SER A 302 12.32 26.32 0.26
CA SER A 302 13.45 27.04 0.84
C SER A 302 14.81 26.38 0.52
N GLY A 303 15.90 27.10 0.79
CA GLY A 303 17.27 26.63 0.60
C GLY A 303 17.88 26.98 -0.77
N GLU A 304 19.04 26.38 -1.08
CA GLU A 304 19.84 26.72 -2.27
C GLU A 304 19.20 26.30 -3.60
N ARG A 305 18.37 25.25 -3.58
CA ARG A 305 17.66 24.71 -4.74
C ARG A 305 16.18 24.50 -4.37
N PRO A 306 15.39 25.57 -4.34
CA PRO A 306 13.99 25.47 -3.95
C PRO A 306 13.20 24.71 -5.00
N LEU A 307 12.38 23.76 -4.54
CA LEU A 307 11.41 23.06 -5.35
C LEU A 307 10.03 23.67 -5.13
N VAL A 308 9.34 23.98 -6.22
CA VAL A 308 7.99 24.53 -6.19
C VAL A 308 7.00 23.51 -6.73
N CYS A 309 5.77 23.57 -6.25
CA CYS A 309 4.68 22.76 -6.78
C CYS A 309 4.30 23.27 -8.17
N LEU A 310 4.48 22.43 -9.18
CA LEU A 310 4.19 22.72 -10.59
C LEU A 310 2.75 22.32 -10.97
N GLU A 311 2.23 21.29 -10.31
CA GLU A 311 0.90 20.73 -10.52
C GLU A 311 0.39 20.16 -9.21
N GLU A 312 -0.88 20.38 -8.89
CA GLU A 312 -1.54 19.78 -7.73
C GLU A 312 -3.01 19.49 -7.98
N HIS A 313 -3.47 18.39 -7.39
CA HIS A 313 -4.82 17.88 -7.50
C HIS A 313 -5.22 17.16 -6.21
N SER A 314 -6.51 16.93 -6.03
CA SER A 314 -7.02 16.05 -4.97
C SER A 314 -7.97 15.02 -5.58
N LEU A 315 -8.00 13.85 -4.97
CA LEU A 315 -9.05 12.85 -5.20
C LEU A 315 -9.57 12.35 -3.86
N THR A 316 -10.79 11.85 -3.84
CA THR A 316 -11.34 11.18 -2.66
C THR A 316 -11.26 9.68 -2.89
N GLY A 317 -10.62 8.98 -1.96
CA GLY A 317 -10.51 7.54 -1.97
C GLY A 317 -10.95 6.93 -0.64
N MET A 318 -10.89 5.60 -0.58
CA MET A 318 -11.11 4.83 0.64
C MET A 318 -9.77 4.24 1.09
N ASP A 319 -9.43 4.37 2.36
CA ASP A 319 -8.46 3.47 2.98
C ASP A 319 -9.12 2.74 4.16
N ASP A 320 -8.41 1.79 4.75
CA ASP A 320 -8.82 1.08 5.97
C ASP A 320 -8.12 1.67 7.22
N TRP A 321 -7.98 2.99 7.28
CA TRP A 321 -7.52 3.74 8.44
C TRP A 321 -8.67 4.11 9.38
N GLY A 322 -8.49 3.84 10.69
CA GLY A 322 -9.44 4.20 11.76
C GLY A 322 -9.68 3.07 12.79
N GLU A 323 -10.04 3.45 14.02
CA GLU A 323 -10.53 2.53 15.06
C GLU A 323 -11.95 2.04 14.77
N ASP A 324 -12.74 2.87 14.09
CA ASP A 324 -14.05 2.49 13.56
C ASP A 324 -13.83 1.76 12.24
N GLU A 325 -14.04 0.44 12.26
CA GLU A 325 -13.77 -0.59 11.24
C GLU A 325 -14.51 -0.40 9.88
N GLU A 326 -14.81 0.83 9.50
CA GLU A 326 -15.40 1.26 8.24
C GLU A 326 -14.37 2.04 7.41
N PRO A 327 -14.21 1.73 6.11
CA PRO A 327 -13.37 2.52 5.23
C PRO A 327 -13.79 4.00 5.28
N SER A 328 -12.89 4.87 5.72
CA SER A 328 -13.16 6.29 5.81
C SER A 328 -12.84 6.96 4.47
N GLU A 329 -13.71 7.88 4.03
CA GLU A 329 -13.42 8.71 2.86
C GLU A 329 -12.26 9.63 3.22
N ILE A 330 -11.17 9.53 2.46
CA ILE A 330 -9.99 10.35 2.68
C ILE A 330 -9.68 11.14 1.41
N GLU A 331 -9.54 12.44 1.58
CA GLU A 331 -8.98 13.30 0.57
C GLU A 331 -7.49 12.99 0.43
N CYS A 332 -7.08 12.54 -0.75
CA CYS A 332 -5.69 12.34 -1.12
C CYS A 332 -5.26 13.48 -2.03
N TRP A 333 -4.43 14.38 -1.51
CA TRP A 333 -3.74 15.38 -2.31
C TRP A 333 -2.57 14.71 -3.04
N TRP A 334 -2.37 15.05 -4.30
CA TRP A 334 -1.16 14.70 -5.01
C TRP A 334 -0.65 15.86 -5.85
N GLY A 335 0.65 15.87 -6.10
CA GLY A 335 1.26 16.91 -6.92
C GLY A 335 2.64 16.57 -7.41
N VAL A 336 3.12 17.42 -8.30
CA VAL A 336 4.44 17.32 -8.91
C VAL A 336 5.24 18.57 -8.53
N PHE A 337 6.42 18.36 -7.95
CA PHE A 337 7.37 19.42 -7.64
C PHE A 337 8.54 19.40 -8.61
N GLY A 338 9.14 20.56 -8.84
CA GLY A 338 10.36 20.71 -9.63
C GLY A 338 10.98 22.09 -9.44
N SER A 339 12.09 22.33 -10.14
CA SER A 339 12.72 23.65 -10.16
C SER A 339 11.73 24.72 -10.66
N ALA A 340 11.79 25.91 -10.06
CA ALA A 340 10.98 27.03 -10.52
C ALA A 340 11.26 27.33 -12.01
N PRO A 341 10.22 27.62 -12.83
CA PRO A 341 10.42 27.97 -14.22
C PRO A 341 11.38 29.14 -14.36
N LYS A 342 12.37 29.03 -15.24
CA LYS A 342 13.24 30.17 -15.60
C LYS A 342 12.35 31.23 -16.26
N LYS A 343 12.31 32.44 -15.66
CA LYS A 343 11.55 33.59 -16.17
C LYS A 343 12.03 34.05 -17.54
#